data_AF-A0A1M5MTU7-F1
#
_entry.id   AF-A0A1M5MTU7-F1
#
_cell.length_a   1.000
_cell.length_b   1.000
_cell.length_c   1.000
_cell.angle_alpha   90.00
_cell.angle_beta   90.00
_cell.angle_gamma   90.00
#
_symmetry.space_group_name_H-M   'P 1'
#
loop_
_entity.id
_entity.type
_entity.pdbx_description
1 polymer ?
#
loop_
_entity_poly.entity_id
_entity_poly.type
_entity_poly.pdbx_seq_one_letter_code
_entity_poly.pdbx_strand_id
1 'polypeptide(L)'
;MKIVRIIGYVIGFGLLAFGAWFLIAPEAALAETSHRLDTLPYVMGGRYAFFGAMLIGALYHGDPTVTAYLLAGFAGLGFFDAILYASFDPWPHLIVGVLSLAASLFFFQHRKSAA
;
A
#
# COMPACT_ATOMS: atom_id res chain seq x y z
N MET A 1 -11.23 22.86 3.80
CA MET A 1 -11.57 21.41 3.72
C MET A 1 -11.82 20.89 2.30
N LYS A 2 -12.58 21.56 1.43
CA LYS A 2 -12.85 21.07 0.05
C LYS A 2 -11.58 20.89 -0.79
N ILE A 3 -10.68 21.87 -0.79
CA ILE A 3 -9.42 21.82 -1.57
C ILE A 3 -8.52 20.65 -1.16
N VAL A 4 -8.39 20.39 0.15
CA VAL A 4 -7.57 19.29 0.69
C VAL A 4 -8.10 17.93 0.21
N ARG A 5 -9.44 17.74 0.19
CA ARG A 5 -10.05 16.52 -0.33
C ARG A 5 -9.82 16.35 -1.83
N ILE A 6 -9.95 17.43 -2.61
CA ILE A 6 -9.68 17.40 -4.05
C ILE A 6 -8.24 16.97 -4.32
N ILE A 7 -7.27 17.58 -3.63
CA ILE A 7 -5.85 17.21 -3.74
C ILE A 7 -5.66 15.72 -3.41
N GLY A 8 -6.24 15.25 -2.30
CA GLY A 8 -6.17 13.84 -1.90
C GLY A 8 -6.75 12.90 -2.95
N TYR A 9 -7.91 13.23 -3.54
CA TYR A 9 -8.49 12.41 -4.60
C TYR A 9 -7.65 12.42 -5.87
N VAL A 10 -7.13 13.57 -6.30
CA VAL A 10 -6.28 13.67 -7.50
C VAL A 10 -5.03 12.78 -7.34
N ILE A 11 -4.36 12.88 -6.19
CA ILE A 11 -3.17 12.05 -5.92
C ILE A 11 -3.56 10.57 -5.87
N GLY A 12 -4.61 10.21 -5.13
CA GLY A 12 -5.07 8.83 -4.98
C GLY A 12 -5.44 8.19 -6.32
N PHE A 13 -6.25 8.88 -7.14
CA PHE A 13 -6.61 8.39 -8.46
C PHE A 13 -5.41 8.34 -9.41
N GLY A 14 -4.50 9.31 -9.34
CA GLY A 14 -3.26 9.28 -10.11
C GLY A 14 -2.42 8.03 -9.82
N LEU A 15 -2.25 7.68 -8.52
CA LEU A 15 -1.53 6.48 -8.11
C LEU A 15 -2.21 5.20 -8.63
N LEU A 16 -3.55 5.11 -8.54
CA LEU A 16 -4.30 3.97 -9.07
C LEU A 16 -4.16 3.86 -10.60
N ALA A 17 -4.21 4.99 -11.31
CA ALA A 17 -4.04 5.03 -12.76
C ALA A 17 -2.64 4.57 -13.19
N PHE A 18 -1.59 5.05 -12.52
CA PHE A 18 -0.23 4.56 -12.75
C PHE A 18 -0.08 3.08 -12.44
N GLY A 19 -0.65 2.61 -11.32
CA GLY A 19 -0.68 1.19 -10.97
C GLY A 19 -1.32 0.34 -12.07
N ALA A 20 -2.48 0.73 -12.57
CA ALA A 20 -3.13 0.07 -13.69
C ALA A 20 -2.29 0.11 -14.97
N TRP A 21 -1.61 1.22 -15.25
CA TRP A 21 -0.72 1.34 -16.41
C TRP A 21 0.43 0.34 -16.35
N PHE A 22 1.07 0.18 -15.19
CA PHE A 22 2.11 -0.85 -14.98
C PHE A 22 1.61 -2.28 -15.20
N LEU A 23 0.32 -2.56 -14.96
CA LEU A 23 -0.25 -3.89 -15.20
C LEU A 23 -0.60 -4.15 -16.66
N ILE A 24 -0.98 -3.11 -17.41
CA ILE A 24 -1.50 -3.24 -18.78
C ILE A 24 -0.39 -3.04 -19.82
N ALA A 25 0.56 -2.13 -19.58
CA ALA A 25 1.66 -1.79 -20.49
C ALA A 25 2.95 -1.48 -19.70
N PRO A 26 3.58 -2.50 -19.09
CA PRO A 26 4.71 -2.32 -18.19
C PRO A 26 5.91 -1.61 -18.84
N GLU A 27 6.22 -1.89 -20.11
CA GLU A 27 7.34 -1.26 -20.82
C GLU A 27 7.13 0.24 -21.00
N ALA A 28 5.91 0.64 -21.39
CA ALA A 28 5.55 2.05 -21.53
C ALA A 28 5.56 2.77 -20.18
N ALA A 29 5.02 2.13 -19.13
CA ALA A 29 5.02 2.69 -17.78
C ALA A 29 6.45 2.86 -17.23
N LEU A 30 7.34 1.88 -17.43
CA LEU A 30 8.76 1.97 -17.06
C LEU A 30 9.46 3.12 -17.80
N ALA A 31 9.23 3.25 -19.11
CA ALA A 31 9.83 4.32 -19.92
C ALA A 31 9.37 5.71 -19.46
N GLU A 32 8.07 5.91 -19.28
CA GLU A 32 7.50 7.20 -18.84
C GLU A 32 8.02 7.59 -17.45
N THR A 33 8.08 6.63 -16.53
CA THR A 33 8.53 6.88 -15.16
C THR A 33 10.04 6.83 -14.99
N SER A 34 10.78 6.61 -16.08
CA SER A 34 12.24 6.43 -16.08
C SER A 34 12.75 5.35 -15.11
N HIS A 35 11.91 4.38 -14.77
CA HIS A 35 12.30 3.28 -13.91
C HIS A 35 13.18 2.30 -14.68
N ARG A 36 14.22 1.81 -14.01
CA ARG A 36 15.15 0.82 -14.57
C ARG A 36 15.19 -0.43 -13.70
N LEU A 37 15.28 -1.59 -14.35
CA LEU A 37 15.28 -2.89 -13.66
C LEU A 37 16.47 -3.06 -12.70
N ASP A 38 17.63 -2.49 -13.02
CA ASP A 38 18.82 -2.53 -12.16
C ASP A 38 18.67 -1.73 -10.86
N THR A 39 17.74 -0.76 -10.84
CA THR A 39 17.44 0.03 -9.63
C THR A 39 16.33 -0.57 -8.76
N LEU A 40 15.72 -1.69 -9.19
CA LEU A 40 14.57 -2.30 -8.52
C LEU A 40 14.81 -2.59 -7.02
N PRO A 41 15.96 -3.12 -6.58
CA PRO A 41 16.21 -3.34 -5.15
C PRO A 41 16.14 -2.04 -4.32
N TYR A 42 16.63 -0.93 -4.85
CA TYR A 42 16.59 0.37 -4.17
C TYR A 42 15.17 0.94 -4.12
N VAL A 43 14.41 0.80 -5.21
CA VAL A 43 13.00 1.22 -5.27
C VAL A 43 12.18 0.44 -4.24
N MET A 44 12.38 -0.87 -4.15
CA MET A 44 11.72 -1.71 -3.16
C MET A 44 12.13 -1.33 -1.73
N GLY A 45 13.42 -1.13 -1.47
CA GLY A 45 13.92 -0.65 -0.18
C GLY A 45 13.27 0.67 0.25
N GLY A 46 13.16 1.62 -0.68
CA GLY A 46 12.45 2.88 -0.45
C GLY A 46 10.96 2.67 -0.12
N ARG A 47 10.25 1.84 -0.88
CA ARG A 47 8.83 1.52 -0.63
C ARG A 47 8.62 0.97 0.78
N TYR A 48 9.42 -0.02 1.21
CA TYR A 48 9.30 -0.57 2.57
C TYR A 48 9.61 0.46 3.66
N ALA A 49 10.64 1.29 3.47
CA ALA A 49 10.97 2.36 4.42
C ALA A 49 9.82 3.36 4.59
N PHE A 50 9.24 3.83 3.48
CA PHE A 50 8.14 4.80 3.53
C PHE A 50 6.81 4.17 3.96
N PHE A 51 6.54 2.90 3.65
CA PHE A 51 5.39 2.17 4.22
C PHE A 51 5.48 2.08 5.73
N GLY A 52 6.66 1.74 6.27
CA GLY A 52 6.91 1.75 7.71
C GLY A 52 6.70 3.13 8.32
N ALA A 53 7.25 4.18 7.70
CA ALA A 53 7.08 5.56 8.15
C ALA A 53 5.60 6.01 8.15
N MET A 54 4.83 5.66 7.11
CA MET A 54 3.39 5.96 7.06
C MET A 54 2.62 5.25 8.17
N LEU A 55 2.95 3.99 8.48
CA LEU A 55 2.30 3.26 9.56
C LEU A 55 2.62 3.88 10.92
N ILE A 56 3.87 4.24 11.17
CA ILE A 56 4.28 4.95 12.38
C ILE A 56 3.53 6.29 12.47
N GLY A 57 3.43 7.02 11.38
CA GLY A 57 2.67 8.29 11.31
C GLY A 57 1.17 8.10 11.60
N ALA A 58 0.54 7.05 11.07
CA ALA A 58 -0.86 6.73 11.33
C ALA A 58 -1.10 6.34 12.79
N LEU A 59 -0.19 5.56 13.39
CA LEU A 59 -0.22 5.22 14.82
C LEU A 59 -0.07 6.48 15.69
N TYR A 60 0.85 7.39 15.32
CA TYR A 60 1.04 8.66 16.03
C TYR A 60 -0.16 9.61 15.89
N HIS A 61 -0.83 9.63 14.72
CA HIS A 61 -2.06 10.39 14.49
C HIS A 61 -3.18 9.95 15.45
N GLY A 62 -3.15 8.70 15.92
CA GLY A 62 -4.03 8.20 16.99
C GLY A 62 -5.46 7.85 16.54
N ASP A 63 -5.85 8.18 15.30
CA ASP A 63 -7.14 7.75 14.76
C ASP A 63 -7.08 6.27 14.31
N PRO A 64 -7.76 5.35 15.03
CA PRO A 64 -7.77 3.93 14.70
C PRO A 64 -8.35 3.64 13.30
N THR A 65 -9.22 4.51 12.77
CA THR A 65 -9.78 4.35 11.42
C THR A 65 -8.70 4.55 10.35
N VAL A 66 -7.82 5.54 10.52
CA VAL A 66 -6.72 5.82 9.59
C VAL A 66 -5.75 4.65 9.55
N THR A 67 -5.35 4.16 10.71
CA THR A 67 -4.47 2.98 10.84
C THR A 67 -5.11 1.73 10.22
N ALA A 68 -6.40 1.51 10.44
CA ALA A 68 -7.12 0.38 9.88
C ALA A 68 -7.17 0.41 8.34
N TYR A 69 -7.41 1.58 7.72
CA TYR A 69 -7.39 1.73 6.26
C TYR A 69 -5.99 1.53 5.68
N LEU A 70 -4.95 2.04 6.33
CA LEU A 70 -3.58 1.85 5.88
C LEU A 70 -3.18 0.36 5.91
N LEU A 71 -3.50 -0.34 7.00
CA LEU A 71 -3.25 -1.77 7.15
C LEU A 71 -4.09 -2.61 6.16
N ALA A 72 -5.30 -2.17 5.82
CA ALA A 72 -6.09 -2.81 4.76
C ALA A 72 -5.39 -2.69 3.39
N GLY A 73 -4.76 -1.54 3.12
CA GLY A 73 -3.93 -1.34 1.93
C GLY A 73 -2.72 -2.29 1.90
N PHE A 74 -2.04 -2.46 3.03
CA PHE A 74 -0.91 -3.41 3.14
C PHE A 74 -1.37 -4.86 2.97
N ALA A 75 -2.55 -5.21 3.49
CA ALA A 75 -3.15 -6.52 3.26
C ALA A 75 -3.44 -6.76 1.77
N GLY A 76 -4.05 -5.77 1.10
CA GLY A 76 -4.31 -5.81 -0.33
C GLY A 76 -3.03 -6.01 -1.16
N LEU A 77 -1.96 -5.28 -0.83
CA LEU A 77 -0.64 -5.46 -1.46
C LEU A 77 -0.08 -6.87 -1.23
N GLY A 78 -0.11 -7.37 0.02
CA GLY A 78 0.38 -8.71 0.35
C GLY A 78 -0.37 -9.81 -0.40
N PHE A 79 -1.70 -9.72 -0.49
CA PHE A 79 -2.48 -10.69 -1.28
C PHE A 79 -2.25 -10.56 -2.78
N PHE A 80 -2.10 -9.35 -3.29
CA PHE A 80 -1.79 -9.11 -4.70
C PHE A 80 -0.44 -9.74 -5.07
N ASP A 81 0.60 -9.50 -4.29
CA ASP A 81 1.91 -10.11 -4.50
C ASP A 81 1.85 -11.64 -4.36
N ALA A 82 1.10 -12.17 -3.39
CA ALA A 82 0.93 -13.61 -3.24
C ALA A 82 0.31 -14.27 -4.49
N ILE A 83 -0.60 -13.57 -5.18
CA ILE A 83 -1.15 -14.05 -6.46
C ILE A 83 -0.08 -14.04 -7.56
N LEU A 84 0.72 -12.98 -7.65
CA LEU A 84 1.80 -12.88 -8.65
C LEU A 84 2.89 -13.93 -8.45
N TYR A 85 3.22 -14.25 -7.19
CA TYR A 85 4.24 -15.23 -6.82
C TYR A 85 3.67 -16.63 -6.57
N ALA A 86 2.42 -16.90 -6.94
CA ALA A 86 1.76 -18.19 -6.72
C ALA A 86 2.51 -19.38 -7.34
N SER A 87 3.22 -19.17 -8.46
CA SER A 87 4.02 -20.20 -9.13
C SER A 87 5.46 -20.30 -8.62
N PHE A 88 5.86 -19.52 -7.62
CA PHE A 88 7.22 -19.50 -7.08
C PHE A 88 7.22 -19.70 -5.56
N ASP A 89 7.06 -18.63 -4.79
CA ASP A 89 6.93 -18.68 -3.33
C ASP A 89 5.95 -17.58 -2.86
N PRO A 90 4.66 -17.90 -2.69
CA PRO A 90 3.66 -16.92 -2.26
C PRO A 90 3.63 -16.71 -0.75
N TRP A 91 4.28 -17.57 0.04
CA TRP A 91 4.10 -17.62 1.49
C TRP A 91 4.51 -16.35 2.23
N PRO A 92 5.66 -15.71 1.91
CA PRO A 92 6.04 -14.46 2.57
C PRO A 92 4.97 -13.38 2.41
N HIS A 93 4.40 -13.28 1.21
CA HIS A 93 3.38 -12.29 0.87
C HIS A 93 2.02 -12.62 1.50
N LEU A 94 1.63 -13.89 1.49
CA LEU A 94 0.37 -14.35 2.09
C LEU A 94 0.37 -14.14 3.61
N ILE A 95 1.47 -14.46 4.29
CA ILE A 95 1.61 -14.26 5.75
C ILE A 95 1.46 -12.78 6.08
N VAL A 96 2.19 -11.90 5.40
CA VAL A 96 2.10 -10.45 5.62
C VAL A 96 0.70 -9.93 5.30
N GLY A 97 0.05 -10.44 4.25
CA GLY A 97 -1.33 -10.10 3.89
C GLY A 97 -2.32 -10.43 5.00
N VAL A 98 -2.26 -11.67 5.52
CA VAL A 98 -3.13 -12.12 6.62
C VAL A 98 -2.90 -11.34 7.90
N LEU A 99 -1.64 -11.13 8.30
CA LEU A 99 -1.30 -10.36 9.51
C LEU A 99 -1.78 -8.91 9.41
N SER A 100 -1.61 -8.27 8.25
CA SER A 100 -2.06 -6.90 8.01
C SER A 100 -3.59 -6.81 8.02
N LEU A 101 -4.29 -7.81 7.45
CA LEU A 101 -5.75 -7.86 7.48
C LEU A 101 -6.27 -8.03 8.92
N ALA A 102 -5.68 -8.95 9.69
CA ALA A 102 -6.05 -9.17 11.08
C ALA A 102 -5.84 -7.89 11.91
N ALA A 103 -4.71 -7.21 11.73
CA ALA A 103 -4.44 -5.94 12.39
C ALA A 103 -5.43 -4.84 11.95
N SER A 104 -5.74 -4.74 10.65
CA SER A 104 -6.75 -3.81 10.14
C SER A 104 -8.12 -4.02 10.80
N LEU A 105 -8.59 -5.27 10.87
CA LEU A 105 -9.85 -5.63 11.53
C LEU A 105 -9.83 -5.29 13.02
N PHE A 106 -8.71 -5.54 13.71
CA PHE A 106 -8.53 -5.15 15.10
C PHE A 106 -8.71 -3.65 15.30
N PHE A 107 -8.00 -2.81 14.52
CA PHE A 107 -8.13 -1.35 14.64
C PHE A 107 -9.54 -0.85 14.27
N PHE A 108 -10.20 -1.44 13.26
CA PHE A 108 -11.59 -1.11 12.92
C PHE A 108 -12.56 -1.41 14.06
N GLN A 109 -12.38 -2.52 14.77
CA GLN A 109 -13.22 -2.88 15.91
C GLN A 109 -13.04 -1.92 17.09
N HIS A 110 -11.82 -1.44 17.31
CA HIS A 110 -11.48 -0.55 18.42
C HIS A 110 -11.68 0.93 18.11
N ARG A 111 -12.24 1.27 16.93
CA ARG A 111 -12.48 2.68 16.55
C ARG A 111 -13.45 3.43 17.45
N LYS A 112 -14.33 2.73 18.15
CA LYS A 112 -15.33 3.31 19.04
C LYS A 112 -14.83 3.53 20.47
N SER A 113 -13.68 2.96 20.83
CA SER A 113 -13.14 3.05 22.19
C SER A 113 -12.31 4.31 22.43
N ALA A 114 -12.14 5.15 21.40
CA ALA A 114 -11.29 6.35 21.40
C ALA A 114 -12.07 7.66 21.18
N ALA A 115 -13.41 7.61 21.13
CA ALA A 115 -14.32 8.75 21.03
C ALA A 115 -15.14 8.89 22.30
#